data_AF-A0A920QM14-F1
#
_entry.id   AF-A0A920QM14-F1
#
_cell.length_a   1.000
_cell.length_b   1.000
_cell.length_c   1.000
_cell.angle_alpha   90.00
_cell.angle_beta   90.00
_cell.angle_gamma   90.00
#
_symmetry.space_group_name_H-M   'P 1'
#
loop_
_entity.id
_entity.type
_entity.pdbx_description
1 polymer ?
#
loop_
_entity_poly.entity_id
_entity_poly.type
_entity_poly.pdbx_seq_one_letter_code
_entity_poly.pdbx_strand_id
1 'polypeptide(L)'
;MTGIFSLTNMSTATGITGGSYQITQSTLRNLGDQGFERKILKRIGSESYQVSKSTLLAAKEAEVNPELINELRENHLGESFKNRRLFERFLKTLDNRPRSTRALKATSPHFSRSLIKERFESKESFNQALKGLGLDLTPEQIIQLNEMSYTGWIWTLENFRKMVALPETKTNLINTAVYVTLTLMLFNVGFALVLAVTTFYLPIKTGKNFSFTLVPTSHNSFRFICTALEVACLGYRFHQCYSF
;
A
#
# COMPACT_ATOMS: atom_id res chain seq x y z
N MET A 1 -10.63 -13.91 -3.34
CA MET A 1 -10.16 -12.63 -2.76
C MET A 1 -8.65 -12.46 -2.86
N THR A 2 -7.82 -13.46 -2.51
CA THR A 2 -6.33 -13.42 -2.56
C THR A 2 -5.71 -13.01 -3.90
N GLY A 3 -6.27 -13.40 -5.04
CA GLY A 3 -5.75 -13.02 -6.36
C GLY A 3 -5.80 -11.52 -6.67
N ILE A 4 -6.80 -10.80 -6.15
CA ILE A 4 -6.94 -9.35 -6.39
C ILE A 4 -5.87 -8.58 -5.61
N PHE A 5 -5.57 -9.00 -4.37
CA PHE A 5 -4.53 -8.37 -3.55
C PHE A 5 -3.11 -8.59 -4.08
N SER A 6 -2.89 -9.63 -4.89
CA SER A 6 -1.57 -9.91 -5.48
C SER A 6 -1.19 -8.97 -6.64
N LEU A 7 -2.19 -8.35 -7.28
CA LEU A 7 -2.03 -7.45 -8.42
C LEU A 7 -1.99 -5.96 -8.02
N THR A 8 -1.91 -5.66 -6.73
CA THR A 8 -1.91 -4.28 -6.23
C THR A 8 -0.71 -4.03 -5.31
N ASN A 9 -0.22 -2.79 -5.31
CA ASN A 9 0.82 -2.36 -4.38
C ASN A 9 0.15 -1.85 -3.10
N MET A 10 0.12 -2.67 -2.04
CA MET A 10 -0.41 -2.25 -0.75
C MET A 10 0.58 -1.30 -0.05
N SER A 11 0.38 0.00 -0.24
CA SER A 11 1.00 1.03 0.60
C SER A 11 0.00 1.47 1.67
N THR A 12 0.01 0.82 2.82
CA THR A 12 -0.57 1.31 4.10
C THR A 12 -2.04 1.81 4.11
N ALA A 13 -2.85 1.52 3.08
CA ALA A 13 -4.27 1.87 3.03
C ALA A 13 -5.10 0.58 3.10
N THR A 14 -5.39 0.15 4.32
CA THR A 14 -6.29 -0.99 4.62
C THR A 14 -7.78 -0.62 4.50
N GLY A 15 -8.10 0.61 4.10
CA GLY A 15 -9.46 1.10 3.96
C GLY A 15 -9.98 1.07 2.52
N ILE A 16 -11.26 0.75 2.37
CA ILE A 16 -12.07 0.89 1.14
C ILE A 16 -12.19 2.36 0.68
N THR A 17 -11.76 3.31 1.52
CA THR A 17 -11.58 4.71 1.16
C THR A 17 -10.31 4.88 0.33
N GLY A 18 -10.45 5.49 -0.85
CA GLY A 18 -9.39 5.63 -1.85
C GLY A 18 -8.06 6.20 -1.35
N GLY A 19 -7.02 6.07 -2.19
CA GLY A 19 -5.70 6.61 -1.88
C GLY A 19 -5.67 8.13 -1.75
N SER A 20 -4.71 8.61 -0.97
CA SER A 20 -4.36 10.03 -0.90
C SER A 20 -2.97 10.28 -1.45
N TYR A 21 -2.64 11.54 -1.67
CA TYR A 21 -1.28 11.99 -1.91
C TYR A 21 -0.66 12.44 -0.58
N GLN A 22 0.42 11.78 -0.18
CA GLN A 22 1.18 12.09 1.03
C GLN A 22 2.68 11.92 0.77
N ILE A 23 3.46 12.95 1.14
CA ILE A 23 4.92 12.89 1.08
C ILE A 23 5.45 12.37 2.41
N THR A 24 6.35 11.40 2.39
CA THR A 24 7.02 10.89 3.59
C THR A 24 8.54 11.02 3.44
N GLN A 25 9.28 10.85 4.54
CA GLN A 25 10.75 10.86 4.48
C GLN A 25 11.30 9.73 3.61
N SER A 26 10.60 8.59 3.53
CA SER A 26 10.98 7.49 2.65
C SER A 26 10.71 7.82 1.19
N THR A 27 9.60 8.48 0.83
CA THR A 27 9.36 8.88 -0.56
C THR A 27 10.42 9.87 -1.05
N LEU A 28 10.79 10.86 -0.25
CA LEU A 28 11.86 11.81 -0.58
C LEU A 28 13.22 11.13 -0.75
N ARG A 29 13.53 10.13 0.09
CA ARG A 29 14.77 9.35 -0.01
C ARG A 29 14.80 8.53 -1.30
N ASN A 30 13.73 7.78 -1.57
CA ASN A 30 13.62 6.94 -2.77
C ASN A 30 13.71 7.77 -4.05
N LEU A 31 13.08 8.96 -4.08
CA LEU A 31 13.22 9.89 -5.20
C LEU A 31 14.68 10.35 -5.38
N GLY A 32 15.37 10.62 -4.28
CA GLY A 32 16.80 10.98 -4.32
C GLY A 32 17.68 9.87 -4.86
N ASP A 33 17.35 8.61 -4.57
CA ASP A 33 18.06 7.44 -5.08
C ASP A 33 17.76 7.17 -6.57
N GLN A 34 16.59 7.60 -7.05
CA GLN A 34 16.18 7.57 -8.47
C GLN A 34 16.77 8.72 -9.31
N GLY A 35 17.67 9.54 -8.75
CA GLY A 35 18.34 10.62 -9.47
C GLY A 35 17.62 11.98 -9.44
N PHE A 36 16.57 12.13 -8.61
CA PHE A 36 15.88 13.40 -8.46
C PHE A 36 16.76 14.45 -7.75
N GLU A 37 16.65 15.72 -8.13
CA GLU A 37 17.53 16.77 -7.59
C GLU A 37 17.36 16.93 -6.07
N ARG A 38 18.43 16.62 -5.32
CA ARG A 38 18.43 16.66 -3.85
C ARG A 38 18.09 18.02 -3.26
N LYS A 39 18.38 19.12 -3.98
CA LYS A 39 18.06 20.48 -3.55
C LYS A 39 16.55 20.73 -3.51
N ILE A 40 15.84 20.24 -4.52
CA ILE A 40 14.38 20.31 -4.60
C ILE A 40 13.76 19.45 -3.50
N LEU A 41 14.22 18.21 -3.33
CA LEU A 41 13.73 17.29 -2.29
C LEU A 41 13.91 17.85 -0.87
N LYS A 42 15.06 18.46 -0.58
CA LYS A 42 15.28 19.16 0.70
C LYS A 42 14.29 20.30 0.92
N ARG A 43 13.88 20.98 -0.15
CA ARG A 43 12.94 22.10 -0.07
C ARG A 43 11.50 21.62 0.11
N ILE A 44 11.09 20.56 -0.59
CA ILE A 44 9.82 19.87 -0.37
C ILE A 44 9.74 19.33 1.06
N GLY A 45 10.86 18.80 1.57
CA GLY A 45 10.95 18.28 2.93
C GLY A 45 11.12 19.35 4.02
N SER A 46 11.21 20.63 3.65
CA SER A 46 11.35 21.75 4.60
C SER A 46 10.00 22.39 4.92
N GLU A 47 9.93 23.10 6.05
CA GLU A 47 8.76 23.89 6.42
C GLU A 47 8.73 25.21 5.64
N SER A 48 7.63 25.47 4.96
CA SER A 48 7.29 26.80 4.44
C SER A 48 6.41 27.55 5.45
N TYR A 49 6.31 28.86 5.32
CA TYR A 49 5.49 29.70 6.20
C TYR A 49 4.49 30.45 5.34
N GLN A 50 3.19 30.40 5.65
CA GLN A 50 2.16 31.01 4.83
C GLN A 50 1.10 31.71 5.68
N VAL A 51 0.65 32.87 5.21
CA VAL A 51 -0.51 33.58 5.75
C VAL A 51 -1.75 33.12 4.99
N SER A 52 -2.48 32.15 5.55
CA SER A 52 -3.69 31.56 4.98
C SER A 52 -4.81 31.61 6.03
N LYS A 53 -6.07 31.52 5.60
CA LYS A 53 -7.22 31.46 6.53
C LYS A 53 -7.03 30.36 7.59
N SER A 54 -6.49 29.21 7.19
CA SER A 54 -6.17 28.09 8.07
C SER A 54 -5.10 28.40 9.13
N THR A 55 -4.01 29.05 8.75
CA THR A 55 -2.91 29.39 9.67
C THR A 55 -3.29 30.56 10.58
N LEU A 56 -4.12 31.48 10.11
CA LEU A 56 -4.72 32.54 10.93
C LEU A 56 -5.66 31.98 12.00
N LEU A 57 -6.44 30.95 11.68
CA LEU A 57 -7.27 30.23 12.67
C LEU A 57 -6.38 29.55 13.72
N ALA A 58 -5.34 28.83 13.30
CA ALA A 58 -4.39 28.20 14.22
C ALA A 58 -3.67 29.22 15.13
N ALA A 59 -3.34 30.41 14.59
CA ALA A 59 -2.75 31.50 15.38
C ALA A 59 -3.75 32.10 16.38
N LYS A 60 -5.04 32.18 16.01
CA LYS A 60 -6.12 32.66 16.89
C LYS A 60 -6.37 31.70 18.05
N GLU A 61 -6.40 30.39 17.78
CA GLU A 61 -6.53 29.35 18.81
C GLU A 61 -5.35 29.35 19.79
N ALA A 62 -4.17 29.76 19.33
CA ALA A 62 -2.97 29.89 20.15
C ALA A 62 -2.85 31.24 20.89
N GLU A 63 -3.93 32.03 20.96
CA GLU A 63 -3.99 33.31 21.66
C GLU A 63 -2.92 34.33 21.20
N VAL A 64 -2.52 34.27 19.92
CA VAL A 64 -1.66 35.30 19.33
C VAL A 64 -2.41 36.64 19.29
N ASN A 65 -1.69 37.76 19.44
CA ASN A 65 -2.26 39.11 19.48
C ASN A 65 -3.32 39.31 18.36
N PRO A 66 -4.59 39.60 18.70
CA PRO A 66 -5.66 39.74 17.71
C PRO A 66 -5.43 40.88 16.72
N GLU A 67 -4.74 41.95 17.12
CA GLU A 67 -4.41 43.08 16.24
C GLU A 67 -3.47 42.65 15.10
N LEU A 68 -2.46 41.84 15.43
CA LEU A 68 -1.55 41.25 14.45
C LEU A 68 -2.28 40.31 13.49
N ILE A 69 -3.21 39.49 13.99
CA ILE A 69 -3.99 38.57 13.15
C ILE A 69 -4.87 39.36 12.17
N ASN A 70 -5.47 40.46 12.62
CA ASN A 70 -6.30 41.31 11.77
C ASN A 70 -5.47 42.00 10.67
N GLU A 71 -4.30 42.55 11.03
CA GLU A 71 -3.36 43.14 10.07
C GLU A 71 -2.91 42.11 9.01
N LEU A 72 -2.52 40.90 9.43
CA LEU A 72 -2.13 39.83 8.52
C LEU A 72 -3.27 39.40 7.59
N ARG A 73 -4.50 39.39 8.10
CA ARG A 73 -5.70 39.03 7.33
C ARG A 73 -6.07 40.10 6.30
N GLU A 74 -5.89 41.37 6.61
CA GLU A 74 -6.29 42.50 5.77
C GLU A 74 -5.24 42.83 4.71
N ASN A 75 -3.97 42.84 5.09
CA ASN A 75 -2.90 43.36 4.24
C ASN A 75 -2.02 42.28 3.61
N HIS A 76 -1.95 41.08 4.21
CA HIS A 76 -0.94 40.07 3.86
C HIS A 76 -1.52 38.66 3.59
N LEU A 77 -2.81 38.56 3.29
CA LEU A 77 -3.45 37.29 3.01
C LEU A 77 -2.91 36.67 1.71
N GLY A 78 -2.41 35.43 1.79
CA GLY A 78 -1.86 34.70 0.66
C GLY A 78 -0.33 34.78 0.55
N GLU A 79 0.34 35.60 1.36
CA GLU A 79 1.80 35.68 1.35
C GLU A 79 2.46 34.37 1.83
N SER A 80 3.55 33.99 1.15
CA SER A 80 4.32 32.78 1.45
C SER A 80 5.80 33.08 1.57
N PHE A 81 6.45 32.40 2.52
CA PHE A 81 7.84 32.59 2.90
C PHE A 81 8.57 31.25 2.88
N LYS A 82 9.81 31.29 2.38
CA LYS A 82 10.61 30.07 2.15
C LYS A 82 11.08 29.39 3.43
N ASN A 83 11.27 30.16 4.50
CA ASN A 83 11.78 29.64 5.77
C ASN A 83 11.35 30.53 6.93
N ARG A 84 11.49 29.99 8.15
CA ARG A 84 11.16 30.69 9.40
C ARG A 84 11.85 32.04 9.53
N ARG A 85 13.12 32.15 9.12
CA ARG A 85 13.92 33.37 9.28
C ARG A 85 13.39 34.54 8.45
N LEU A 86 12.91 34.27 7.23
CA LEU A 86 12.30 35.30 6.38
C LEU A 86 10.96 35.73 6.95
N PHE A 87 10.15 34.78 7.42
CA PHE A 87 8.88 35.07 8.07
C PHE A 87 9.06 35.88 9.35
N GLU A 88 10.00 35.49 10.22
CA GLU A 88 10.37 36.24 11.43
C GLU A 88 10.90 37.65 11.13
N ARG A 89 11.57 37.86 9.99
CA ARG A 89 11.98 39.21 9.55
C ARG A 89 10.78 40.04 9.12
N PHE A 90 9.87 39.45 8.35
CA PHE A 90 8.63 40.07 7.94
C PHE A 90 7.74 40.45 9.13
N LEU A 91 7.59 39.57 10.12
CA LEU A 91 6.83 39.88 11.33
C LEU A 91 7.37 41.11 12.10
N LYS A 92 8.64 41.49 11.91
CA LYS A 92 9.24 42.68 12.54
C LYS A 92 8.96 43.98 11.81
N THR A 93 8.53 43.91 10.55
CA THR A 93 8.21 45.07 9.72
C THR A 93 6.74 45.49 9.84
N LEU A 94 5.91 44.63 10.44
CA LEU A 94 4.49 44.91 10.70
C LEU A 94 4.30 45.97 11.78
N ASP A 95 3.17 46.65 11.73
CA ASP A 95 2.81 47.69 12.70
C ASP A 95 2.52 47.06 14.06
N ASN A 96 1.74 45.98 14.09
CA ASN A 96 1.40 45.23 15.30
C ASN A 96 2.38 44.08 15.59
N ARG A 97 3.68 44.32 15.33
CA ARG A 97 4.73 43.30 15.48
C ARG A 97 4.80 42.68 16.89
N PRO A 98 5.20 41.40 17.00
CA PRO A 98 5.50 40.78 18.28
C PRO A 98 6.57 41.57 19.06
N ARG A 99 6.24 42.01 20.28
CA ARG A 99 7.08 42.93 21.08
C ARG A 99 8.41 42.33 21.55
N SER A 100 8.53 40.99 21.62
CA SER A 100 9.73 40.31 22.11
C SER A 100 10.19 39.22 21.16
N THR A 101 11.48 38.88 21.21
CA THR A 101 12.05 37.75 20.46
C THR A 101 11.41 36.42 20.85
N ARG A 102 10.97 36.28 22.12
CA ARG A 102 10.21 35.12 22.61
C ARG A 102 8.84 35.06 21.95
N ALA A 103 8.10 36.18 21.92
CA ALA A 103 6.79 36.26 21.27
C ALA A 103 6.90 35.95 19.77
N LEU A 104 7.89 36.53 19.09
CA LEU A 104 8.17 36.25 17.67
C LEU A 104 8.36 34.75 17.40
N LYS A 105 9.19 34.08 18.22
CA LYS A 105 9.45 32.65 18.10
C LYS A 105 8.25 31.79 18.49
N ALA A 106 7.41 32.24 19.41
CA ALA A 106 6.17 31.58 19.78
C ALA A 106 5.09 31.71 18.69
N THR A 107 5.02 32.85 18.00
CA THR A 107 4.05 33.10 16.92
C THR A 107 4.39 32.34 15.65
N SER A 108 5.68 32.29 15.27
CA SER A 108 6.10 31.74 13.97
C SER A 108 5.59 30.31 13.65
N PRO A 109 5.61 29.32 14.56
CA PRO A 109 5.25 27.94 14.24
C PRO A 109 3.78 27.77 13.83
N HIS A 110 2.88 28.66 14.29
CA HIS A 110 1.45 28.62 13.92
C HIS A 110 1.20 28.94 12.44
N PHE A 111 2.20 29.53 11.77
CA PHE A 111 2.17 29.80 10.33
C PHE A 111 2.98 28.81 9.50
N SER A 112 3.58 27.80 10.14
CA SER A 112 4.35 26.78 9.44
C SER A 112 3.44 25.79 8.69
N ARG A 113 3.87 25.43 7.48
CA ARG A 113 3.24 24.46 6.58
C ARG A 113 4.32 23.47 6.16
N SER A 114 4.05 22.18 6.33
CA SER A 114 4.95 21.11 5.88
C SER A 114 4.17 20.12 5.04
N LEU A 115 4.61 19.92 3.79
CA LEU A 115 3.98 18.94 2.90
C LEU A 115 4.15 17.49 3.38
N ILE A 116 5.15 17.21 4.22
CA ILE A 116 5.38 15.85 4.75
C ILE A 116 4.27 15.44 5.74
N LYS A 117 3.70 16.40 6.45
CA LYS A 117 2.71 16.14 7.50
C LYS A 117 1.27 16.22 6.98
N GLU A 118 1.08 16.71 5.77
CA GLU A 118 -0.23 16.95 5.18
C GLU A 118 -0.64 15.80 4.25
N ARG A 119 -1.92 15.42 4.33
CA ARG A 119 -2.54 14.41 3.48
C ARG A 119 -3.51 15.12 2.53
N PHE A 120 -3.39 14.82 1.24
CA PHE A 120 -4.22 15.42 0.20
C PHE A 120 -5.10 14.37 -0.46
N GLU A 121 -6.42 14.56 -0.43
CA GLU A 121 -7.37 13.59 -1.02
C GLU A 121 -7.41 13.64 -2.56
N SER A 122 -6.92 14.71 -3.18
CA SER A 122 -6.96 14.90 -4.64
C SER A 122 -5.59 15.29 -5.20
N LYS A 123 -5.36 14.90 -6.46
CA LYS A 123 -4.12 15.21 -7.19
C LYS A 123 -3.99 16.72 -7.40
N GLU A 124 -5.10 17.39 -7.64
CA GLU A 124 -5.20 18.82 -7.88
C GLU A 124 -4.79 19.60 -6.63
N SER A 125 -5.29 19.23 -5.46
CA SER A 125 -4.94 19.89 -4.19
C SER A 125 -3.47 19.68 -3.83
N PHE A 126 -2.94 18.48 -4.07
CA PHE A 126 -1.51 18.20 -3.92
C PHE A 126 -0.64 19.06 -4.86
N ASN A 127 -1.00 19.14 -6.14
CA ASN A 127 -0.28 19.96 -7.12
C ASN A 127 -0.35 21.46 -6.80
N GLN A 128 -1.46 21.95 -6.27
CA GLN A 128 -1.58 23.33 -5.77
C GLN A 128 -0.64 23.59 -4.60
N ALA A 129 -0.53 22.64 -3.67
CA ALA A 129 0.40 22.74 -2.54
C ALA A 129 1.87 22.76 -3.00
N LEU A 130 2.22 21.97 -4.02
CA LEU A 130 3.56 22.01 -4.65
C LEU A 130 3.85 23.35 -5.32
N LYS A 131 2.88 23.91 -6.06
CA LYS A 131 2.99 25.25 -6.66
C LYS A 131 3.19 26.34 -5.59
N GLY A 132 2.52 26.21 -4.45
CA GLY A 132 2.66 27.11 -3.31
C GLY A 132 4.08 27.17 -2.72
N LEU A 133 4.94 26.18 -2.96
CA LEU A 133 6.35 26.22 -2.55
C LEU A 133 7.23 27.08 -3.46
N GLY A 134 6.72 27.53 -4.61
CA GLY A 134 7.51 28.24 -5.62
C GLY A 134 8.71 27.40 -6.08
N LEU A 135 8.43 26.14 -6.44
CA LEU A 135 9.37 25.21 -7.04
C LEU A 135 9.11 25.15 -8.53
N ASP A 136 10.13 25.43 -9.34
CA ASP A 136 10.09 25.27 -10.79
C ASP A 136 10.25 23.79 -11.15
N LEU A 137 9.23 22.99 -10.83
CA LEU A 137 9.20 21.56 -11.16
C LEU A 137 8.88 21.38 -12.64
N THR A 138 9.63 20.51 -13.31
CA THR A 138 9.28 20.10 -14.68
C THR A 138 8.00 19.25 -14.66
N PRO A 139 7.25 19.16 -15.77
CA PRO A 139 6.07 18.30 -15.84
C PRO A 139 6.35 16.84 -15.47
N GLU A 140 7.51 16.32 -15.89
CA GLU A 140 7.97 14.96 -15.57
C GLU A 140 8.20 14.78 -14.06
N GLN A 141 8.84 15.75 -13.41
CA GLN A 141 9.06 15.72 -11.96
C GLN A 141 7.75 15.74 -11.18
N ILE A 142 6.74 16.50 -11.64
CA ILE A 142 5.41 16.54 -11.04
C ILE A 142 4.74 15.18 -11.16
N ILE A 143 4.83 14.52 -12.32
CA ILE A 143 4.26 13.18 -12.54
C ILE A 143 4.93 12.18 -11.59
N GLN A 144 6.26 12.15 -11.55
CA GLN A 144 7.01 11.24 -10.67
C GLN A 144 6.68 11.47 -9.19
N LEU A 145 6.56 12.72 -8.76
CA LEU A 145 6.20 13.05 -7.37
C LEU A 145 4.77 12.60 -7.03
N ASN A 146 3.82 12.78 -7.96
CA ASN A 146 2.44 12.32 -7.79
C ASN A 146 2.37 10.80 -7.65
N GLU A 147 3.05 10.07 -8.52
CA GLU A 147 3.08 8.60 -8.49
C GLU A 147 3.70 8.06 -7.20
N MET A 148 4.84 8.62 -6.78
CA MET A 148 5.55 8.18 -5.58
C MET A 148 4.85 8.62 -4.28
N SER A 149 4.05 9.68 -4.32
CA SER A 149 3.32 10.18 -3.14
C SER A 149 1.92 9.59 -3.02
N TYR A 150 1.41 8.92 -4.06
CA TYR A 150 0.09 8.30 -4.00
C TYR A 150 0.13 7.04 -3.12
N THR A 151 -0.68 7.03 -2.06
CA THR A 151 -0.77 5.94 -1.09
C THR A 151 -1.88 4.95 -1.43
N GLY A 152 -2.57 5.13 -2.56
CA GLY A 152 -3.70 4.30 -2.93
C GLY A 152 -3.33 3.02 -3.64
N TRP A 153 -4.39 2.29 -3.97
CA TRP A 153 -4.32 1.05 -4.72
C TRP A 153 -4.00 1.37 -6.17
N ILE A 154 -2.81 0.97 -6.60
CA ILE A 154 -2.43 0.97 -8.01
C ILE A 154 -2.35 -0.49 -8.47
N TRP A 155 -3.04 -0.79 -9.57
CA TRP A 155 -2.88 -2.06 -10.26
C TRP A 155 -1.48 -2.13 -10.87
N THR A 156 -0.68 -3.11 -10.44
CA THR A 156 0.70 -3.28 -10.92
C THR A 156 1.11 -4.75 -10.97
N LEU A 157 1.93 -5.10 -11.96
CA LEU A 157 2.56 -6.41 -12.09
C LEU A 157 4.00 -6.43 -11.56
N GLU A 158 4.48 -5.32 -11.02
CA GLU A 158 5.87 -5.17 -10.63
C GLU A 158 6.26 -6.11 -9.47
N ASN A 159 5.30 -6.42 -8.59
CA ASN A 159 5.47 -7.42 -7.53
C ASN A 159 5.76 -8.82 -8.09
N PHE A 160 5.02 -9.25 -9.11
CA PHE A 160 5.26 -10.53 -9.78
C PHE A 160 6.59 -10.54 -10.53
N ARG A 161 6.93 -9.44 -11.21
CA ARG A 161 8.23 -9.31 -11.88
C ARG A 161 9.37 -9.46 -10.88
N LYS A 162 9.27 -8.85 -9.71
CA LYS A 162 10.27 -8.99 -8.62
C LYS A 162 10.32 -10.42 -8.09
N MET A 163 9.18 -11.06 -7.85
CA MET A 163 9.13 -12.45 -7.39
C MET A 163 9.78 -13.42 -8.39
N VAL A 164 9.55 -13.24 -9.69
CA VAL A 164 10.14 -14.09 -10.74
C VAL A 164 11.63 -13.77 -10.96
N ALA A 165 12.05 -12.53 -10.73
CA ALA A 165 13.45 -12.12 -10.86
C ALA A 165 14.34 -12.66 -9.74
N LEU A 166 13.78 -12.98 -8.56
CA LEU A 166 14.53 -13.53 -7.44
C LEU A 166 14.92 -15.01 -7.70
N PRO A 167 16.22 -15.36 -7.66
CA PRO A 167 16.69 -16.69 -8.03
C PRO A 167 16.17 -17.81 -7.11
N GLU A 168 16.02 -17.53 -5.81
CA GLU A 168 15.49 -18.49 -4.84
C GLU A 168 14.02 -18.80 -5.10
N THR A 169 13.19 -17.77 -5.29
CA THR A 169 11.76 -17.91 -5.59
C THR A 169 11.53 -18.68 -6.89
N LYS A 170 12.34 -18.40 -7.93
CA LYS A 170 12.29 -19.11 -9.20
C LYS A 170 12.55 -20.61 -9.03
N THR A 171 13.57 -20.97 -8.25
CA THR A 171 13.93 -22.37 -8.01
C THR A 171 12.82 -23.12 -7.26
N ASN A 172 12.30 -22.50 -6.19
CA ASN A 172 11.19 -23.09 -5.41
C ASN A 172 9.92 -23.25 -6.26
N LEU A 173 9.61 -22.26 -7.09
CA LEU A 173 8.47 -22.31 -8.01
C LEU A 173 8.60 -23.46 -9.01
N ILE A 174 9.77 -23.60 -9.64
CA ILE A 174 10.03 -24.69 -10.60
C ILE A 174 9.94 -26.05 -9.92
N ASN A 175 10.58 -26.23 -8.75
CA ASN A 175 10.55 -27.49 -8.02
C ASN A 175 9.12 -27.89 -7.64
N THR A 176 8.31 -26.93 -7.18
CA THR A 176 6.90 -27.15 -6.84
C THR A 176 6.10 -27.52 -8.08
N ALA A 177 6.28 -26.78 -9.19
CA ALA A 177 5.59 -27.07 -10.43
C ALA A 177 5.93 -28.48 -10.95
N VAL A 178 7.21 -28.84 -10.99
CA VAL A 178 7.67 -30.18 -11.41
C VAL A 178 7.09 -31.26 -10.52
N TYR A 179 7.14 -31.07 -9.19
CA TYR A 179 6.58 -32.03 -8.23
C TYR A 179 5.07 -32.24 -8.43
N VAL A 180 4.30 -31.16 -8.51
CA VAL A 180 2.84 -31.22 -8.70
C VAL A 180 2.49 -31.82 -10.07
N THR A 181 3.18 -31.42 -11.15
CA THR A 181 2.94 -31.97 -12.48
C THR A 181 3.26 -33.46 -12.54
N LEU A 182 4.41 -33.89 -12.01
CA LEU A 182 4.79 -35.30 -11.98
C LEU A 182 3.81 -36.12 -11.14
N THR A 183 3.41 -35.64 -9.97
CA THR A 183 2.44 -36.35 -9.12
C THR A 183 1.07 -36.46 -9.80
N LEU A 184 0.54 -35.38 -10.37
CA LEU A 184 -0.72 -35.42 -11.12
C LEU A 184 -0.65 -36.34 -12.34
N MET A 185 0.45 -36.32 -13.10
CA MET A 185 0.62 -37.13 -14.30
C MET A 185 0.83 -38.62 -13.97
N LEU A 186 1.70 -38.94 -13.02
CA LEU A 186 2.03 -40.32 -12.67
C LEU A 186 0.93 -40.98 -11.85
N PHE A 187 0.40 -40.30 -10.84
CA PHE A 187 -0.63 -40.89 -9.98
C PHE A 187 -2.01 -40.75 -10.59
N ASN A 188 -2.50 -39.54 -10.88
CA ASN A 188 -3.89 -39.42 -11.33
C ASN A 188 -4.08 -39.96 -12.75
N VAL A 189 -3.30 -39.45 -13.70
CA VAL A 189 -3.42 -39.87 -15.10
C VAL A 189 -2.90 -41.29 -15.29
N GLY A 190 -1.74 -41.62 -14.71
CA GLY A 190 -1.16 -42.96 -14.80
C GLY A 190 -2.04 -44.05 -14.19
N PHE A 191 -2.57 -43.84 -12.97
CA PHE A 191 -3.48 -44.82 -12.35
C PHE A 191 -4.79 -44.95 -13.13
N ALA A 192 -5.37 -43.82 -13.55
CA ALA A 192 -6.59 -43.85 -14.37
C ALA A 192 -6.37 -44.59 -15.69
N LEU A 193 -5.20 -44.41 -16.32
CA LEU A 193 -4.84 -45.11 -17.56
C LEU A 193 -4.70 -46.62 -17.33
N VAL A 194 -4.02 -47.04 -16.25
CA VAL A 194 -3.89 -48.46 -15.89
C VAL A 194 -5.27 -49.07 -15.61
N LEU A 195 -6.13 -48.38 -14.86
CA LEU A 195 -7.51 -48.83 -14.64
C LEU A 195 -8.30 -48.95 -15.96
N ALA A 196 -8.19 -47.97 -16.85
CA ALA A 196 -8.88 -48.02 -18.14
C ALA A 196 -8.41 -49.21 -18.98
N VAL A 197 -7.11 -49.45 -19.09
CA VAL A 197 -6.55 -50.58 -19.85
C VAL A 197 -6.96 -51.92 -19.24
N THR A 198 -6.81 -52.07 -17.92
CA THR A 198 -7.17 -53.32 -17.23
C THR A 198 -8.67 -53.63 -17.28
N THR A 199 -9.52 -52.61 -17.32
CA THR A 199 -10.98 -52.79 -17.38
C THR A 199 -11.47 -53.10 -18.80
N PHE A 200 -10.96 -52.40 -19.82
CA PHE A 200 -11.50 -52.52 -21.19
C PHE A 200 -10.74 -53.49 -22.10
N TYR A 201 -9.46 -53.77 -21.82
CA TYR A 201 -8.59 -54.50 -22.76
C TYR A 201 -8.05 -55.84 -22.22
N LEU A 202 -8.36 -56.21 -20.97
CA LEU A 202 -7.88 -57.45 -20.38
C LEU A 202 -8.93 -58.59 -20.51
N PRO A 203 -8.54 -59.81 -20.89
CA PRO A 203 -9.49 -60.91 -21.07
C PRO A 203 -10.13 -61.33 -19.73
N ILE A 204 -11.42 -61.70 -19.79
CA ILE A 204 -12.33 -61.92 -18.65
C ILE A 204 -11.78 -62.90 -17.60
N LYS A 205 -10.90 -63.83 -17.99
CA LYS A 205 -10.30 -64.83 -17.09
C LYS A 205 -9.25 -64.25 -16.14
N THR A 206 -8.55 -63.18 -16.53
CA THR A 206 -7.54 -62.49 -15.70
C THR A 206 -8.07 -61.17 -15.13
N GLY A 207 -9.02 -60.51 -15.80
CA GLY A 207 -9.65 -59.27 -15.33
C GLY A 207 -10.61 -59.46 -14.13
N LYS A 208 -11.08 -60.68 -13.88
CA LYS A 208 -12.06 -60.98 -12.81
C LYS A 208 -11.57 -60.60 -11.41
N ASN A 209 -10.25 -60.69 -11.16
CA ASN A 209 -9.66 -60.31 -9.87
C ASN A 209 -9.55 -58.78 -9.69
N PHE A 210 -9.46 -58.02 -10.78
CA PHE A 210 -9.40 -56.55 -10.75
C PHE A 210 -10.79 -55.90 -10.72
N SER A 211 -11.76 -56.39 -11.51
CA SER A 211 -13.13 -55.85 -11.51
C SER A 211 -13.90 -56.14 -10.22
N PHE A 212 -13.64 -57.27 -9.55
CA PHE A 212 -14.38 -57.66 -8.34
C PHE A 212 -14.01 -56.83 -7.10
N THR A 213 -12.84 -56.18 -7.09
CA THR A 213 -12.34 -55.46 -5.90
C THR A 213 -12.68 -53.96 -5.92
N LEU A 214 -13.01 -53.37 -7.07
CA LEU A 214 -13.18 -51.91 -7.22
C LEU A 214 -14.53 -51.46 -7.78
N VAL A 215 -15.43 -52.37 -8.17
CA VAL A 215 -16.80 -52.01 -8.56
C VAL A 215 -17.76 -52.81 -7.68
N PRO A 216 -18.45 -52.20 -6.70
CA PRO A 216 -19.46 -52.90 -5.91
C PRO A 216 -20.71 -53.10 -6.77
N THR A 217 -20.74 -54.21 -7.51
CA THR A 217 -21.95 -54.68 -8.19
C THR A 217 -22.80 -55.48 -7.21
N SER A 218 -23.63 -54.81 -6.42
CA SER A 218 -24.93 -55.34 -5.96
C SER A 218 -25.63 -54.31 -5.07
N HIS A 219 -26.81 -53.87 -5.53
CA HIS A 219 -28.02 -53.34 -4.87
C HIS A 219 -28.08 -52.97 -3.36
N ASN A 220 -26.99 -52.64 -2.67
CA ASN A 220 -26.98 -52.18 -1.27
C ASN A 220 -25.91 -51.09 -1.00
N SER A 221 -25.43 -50.43 -2.05
CA SER A 221 -24.27 -49.54 -2.05
C SER A 221 -24.47 -48.17 -1.37
N PHE A 222 -25.65 -47.88 -0.80
CA PHE A 222 -25.87 -46.61 -0.09
C PHE A 222 -25.23 -46.56 1.30
N ARG A 223 -24.79 -47.69 1.86
CA ARG A 223 -24.29 -47.74 3.24
C ARG A 223 -22.77 -47.55 3.38
N PHE A 224 -21.98 -47.87 2.35
CA PHE A 224 -20.51 -47.78 2.40
C PHE A 224 -19.95 -46.39 2.06
N ILE A 225 -20.65 -45.61 1.22
CA ILE A 225 -20.24 -44.23 0.92
C ILE A 225 -20.45 -43.32 2.13
N CYS A 226 -21.46 -43.59 2.98
CA CYS A 226 -21.62 -42.87 4.25
C CYS A 226 -20.53 -43.21 5.28
N THR A 227 -20.03 -44.44 5.35
CA THR A 227 -19.03 -44.83 6.37
C THR A 227 -17.62 -44.34 6.04
N ALA A 228 -17.27 -44.21 4.75
CA ALA A 228 -15.98 -43.63 4.36
C ALA A 228 -15.94 -42.10 4.53
N LEU A 229 -17.09 -41.42 4.42
CA LEU A 229 -17.18 -39.99 4.75
C LEU A 229 -17.12 -39.73 6.26
N GLU A 230 -17.61 -40.65 7.10
CA GLU A 230 -17.52 -40.53 8.56
C GLU A 230 -16.08 -40.67 9.07
N VAL A 231 -15.27 -41.57 8.49
CA VAL A 231 -13.85 -41.73 8.90
C VAL A 231 -12.99 -40.55 8.42
N ALA A 232 -13.32 -39.94 7.27
CA ALA A 232 -12.65 -38.71 6.82
C ALA A 232 -13.05 -37.47 7.63
N CYS A 233 -14.27 -37.42 8.18
CA CYS A 233 -14.71 -36.34 9.07
C CYS A 233 -14.27 -36.53 10.54
N LEU A 234 -14.03 -37.76 11.01
CA LEU A 234 -13.60 -38.04 12.38
C LEU A 234 -12.07 -37.94 12.61
N GLY A 235 -11.27 -37.80 11.54
CA GLY A 235 -9.82 -37.60 11.63
C GLY A 235 -9.35 -36.18 12.00
N TYR A 236 -10.25 -35.19 11.99
CA TYR A 236 -9.99 -33.80 12.41
C TYR A 236 -10.52 -33.55 13.83
N ARG A 237 -10.09 -34.36 14.80
CA ARG A 237 -10.28 -34.05 16.22
C ARG A 237 -9.02 -34.38 17.01
N PHE A 238 -7.98 -33.57 16.80
CA PHE A 238 -6.92 -33.41 17.78
C PHE A 238 -7.02 -32.02 18.40
N HIS A 239 -7.42 -32.01 19.67
CA HIS A 239 -6.88 -31.18 20.75
C HIS A 239 -6.31 -29.80 20.37
N GLN A 240 -7.07 -28.75 20.67
CA GLN A 240 -6.56 -27.61 21.46
C GLN A 240 -7.73 -26.80 22.05
N CYS A 241 -8.23 -27.27 23.18
CA CYS A 241 -8.68 -26.37 24.24
C CYS A 241 -7.42 -25.85 24.94
N TYR A 242 -7.18 -24.54 24.92
CA TYR A 242 -6.63 -23.78 26.05
C TYR A 242 -6.85 -22.28 25.82
N SER A 243 -7.57 -21.69 26.77
CA SER A 243 -7.66 -20.28 27.22
C SER A 243 -6.97 -19.16 26.42
N PHE A 244 -7.74 -18.17 25.99
CA PHE A 244 -7.90 -16.86 26.64
C PHE A 244 -9.06 -16.08 26.00
#